data_AF-A0A939UJP5-F1
#
_entry.id   AF-A0A939UJP5-F1
#
_cell.length_a   1.000
_cell.length_b   1.000
_cell.length_c   1.000
_cell.angle_alpha   90.00
_cell.angle_beta   90.00
_cell.angle_gamma   90.00
#
_symmetry.space_group_name_H-M   'P 1'
#
loop_
_entity.id
_entity.type
_entity.pdbx_description
1 polymer ?
#
loop_
_entity_poly.entity_id
_entity_poly.type
_entity_poly.pdbx_seq_one_letter_code
_entity_poly.pdbx_strand_id
1 'polypeptide(L)'
;MDNAKIKEMLLKIHESNLDFTVTQSGKESKRINGLYKPDTHEIILHNKNFKSDSELVYTAVHEYTHHLVTEDDVALYGPDYVSNAKSHTAAFWARFQDLLKIAEDMGFYKIDISVSPELVELTKKIKSEYLEPNGKLMAEFGRLLIKAHTLCEEADIRYEDYVDRILCLPRNSVRDLKRVGTVQVNPAIGFENMKLVSS
;
A
#
# COMPACT_ATOMS: atom_id res chain seq x y z
N MET A 1 7.10 -4.23 -24.16
CA MET A 1 8.38 -3.47 -24.23
C MET A 1 9.61 -4.40 -24.24
N ASP A 2 10.77 -3.95 -24.74
CA ASP A 2 12.05 -4.70 -24.62
C ASP A 2 12.83 -4.28 -23.36
N ASN A 3 13.88 -5.04 -22.99
CA ASN A 3 14.63 -4.81 -21.75
C ASN A 3 15.27 -3.42 -21.66
N ALA A 4 15.80 -2.91 -22.77
CA ALA A 4 16.47 -1.61 -22.81
C ALA A 4 15.46 -0.47 -22.59
N LYS A 5 14.30 -0.54 -23.24
CA LYS A 5 13.21 0.43 -23.06
C LYS A 5 12.66 0.41 -21.63
N ILE A 6 12.60 -0.76 -20.99
CA ILE A 6 12.16 -0.86 -19.60
C ILE A 6 13.17 -0.17 -18.68
N LYS A 7 14.48 -0.46 -18.82
CA LYS A 7 15.52 0.21 -18.02
C LYS A 7 15.52 1.73 -18.25
N GLU A 8 15.41 2.19 -19.49
CA GLU A 8 15.33 3.62 -19.82
C GLU A 8 14.11 4.29 -19.16
N MET A 9 12.95 3.64 -19.18
CA MET A 9 11.74 4.14 -18.53
C MET A 9 11.91 4.21 -17.00
N LEU A 10 12.51 3.19 -16.37
CA LEU A 10 12.80 3.20 -14.93
C LEU A 10 13.77 4.33 -14.54
N LEU A 11 14.79 4.58 -15.35
CA LEU A 11 15.72 5.69 -15.13
C LEU A 11 15.08 7.07 -15.36
N LYS A 12 14.07 7.16 -16.25
CA LYS A 12 13.31 8.40 -16.46
C LYS A 12 12.39 8.75 -15.30
N ILE A 13 11.77 7.75 -14.67
CA ILE A 13 10.89 8.01 -13.50
C ILE A 13 11.71 8.38 -12.27
N HIS A 14 12.92 7.83 -12.10
CA HIS A 14 13.85 8.19 -11.05
C HIS A 14 15.26 7.69 -11.41
N GLU A 15 16.27 8.56 -11.33
CA GLU A 15 17.67 8.18 -11.58
C GLU A 15 18.19 7.19 -10.52
N SER A 16 19.17 6.36 -10.87
CA SER A 16 19.83 5.46 -9.93
C SER A 16 21.33 5.60 -10.07
N ASN A 17 22.05 5.64 -8.95
CA ASN A 17 23.51 5.67 -8.91
C ASN A 17 24.12 4.26 -8.87
N LEU A 18 23.29 3.24 -8.65
CA LEU A 18 23.70 1.85 -8.55
C LEU A 18 23.35 1.12 -9.85
N ASP A 19 24.34 0.69 -10.62
CA ASP A 19 24.05 0.02 -11.88
C ASP A 19 23.26 -1.27 -11.65
N PHE A 20 22.26 -1.48 -12.51
CA PHE A 20 21.34 -2.60 -12.45
C PHE A 20 20.99 -3.11 -13.84
N THR A 21 20.46 -4.33 -13.91
CA THR A 21 20.03 -4.93 -15.18
C THR A 21 18.54 -5.24 -15.16
N VAL A 22 17.93 -5.25 -16.34
CA VAL A 22 16.54 -5.67 -16.54
C VAL A 22 16.53 -6.85 -17.50
N THR A 23 15.95 -7.97 -17.05
CA THR A 23 15.88 -9.22 -17.81
C THR A 23 14.44 -9.70 -17.90
N GLN A 24 13.88 -9.73 -19.10
CA GLN A 24 12.67 -10.53 -19.35
C GLN A 24 13.03 -12.01 -19.46
N SER A 25 12.45 -12.85 -18.61
CA SER A 25 12.88 -14.24 -18.45
C SER A 25 12.47 -15.18 -19.58
N GLY A 26 11.58 -14.74 -20.49
CA GLY A 26 10.98 -15.56 -21.55
C GLY A 26 10.03 -16.65 -21.03
N LYS A 27 9.61 -16.58 -19.77
CA LYS A 27 8.87 -17.63 -19.05
C LYS A 27 7.63 -17.05 -18.38
N GLU A 28 6.69 -17.96 -18.11
CA GLU A 28 5.57 -17.72 -17.20
C GLU A 28 5.94 -18.27 -15.82
N SER A 29 5.48 -17.62 -14.75
CA SER A 29 5.63 -18.07 -13.37
C SER A 29 4.29 -18.06 -12.67
N LYS A 30 3.94 -19.19 -12.05
CA LYS A 30 2.69 -19.33 -11.28
C LYS A 30 2.74 -18.64 -9.91
N ARG A 31 3.91 -18.15 -9.48
CA ARG A 31 4.12 -17.63 -8.12
C ARG A 31 4.29 -16.13 -8.07
N ILE A 32 5.07 -15.57 -8.99
CA ILE A 32 5.48 -14.17 -8.97
C ILE A 32 5.55 -13.63 -10.40
N ASN A 33 5.33 -12.34 -10.57
CA ASN A 33 5.43 -11.66 -11.87
C ASN A 33 6.82 -11.06 -12.12
N GLY A 34 7.50 -10.66 -11.04
CA GLY A 34 8.84 -10.11 -11.06
C GLY A 34 9.63 -10.55 -9.83
N LEU A 35 10.94 -10.32 -9.88
CA LEU A 35 11.86 -10.51 -8.78
C LEU A 35 13.05 -9.56 -8.96
N TYR A 36 13.36 -8.80 -7.92
CA TYR A 36 14.65 -8.15 -7.76
C TYR A 36 15.65 -9.05 -7.01
N LYS A 37 16.88 -9.13 -7.53
CA LYS A 37 18.03 -9.77 -6.89
C LYS A 37 19.01 -8.70 -6.39
N PRO A 38 19.10 -8.46 -5.06
CA PRO A 38 20.01 -7.47 -4.48
C PRO A 38 21.47 -7.75 -4.83
N ASP A 39 21.94 -9.00 -4.68
CA ASP A 39 23.35 -9.35 -4.84
C ASP A 39 23.93 -9.04 -6.23
N THR A 40 23.08 -9.06 -7.26
CA THR A 40 23.48 -8.82 -8.66
C THR A 40 22.85 -7.57 -9.26
N HIS A 41 22.08 -6.82 -8.46
CA HIS A 41 21.23 -5.71 -8.91
C HIS A 41 20.47 -6.06 -10.21
N GLU A 42 19.79 -7.22 -10.22
CA GLU A 42 19.05 -7.69 -11.40
C GLU A 42 17.54 -7.66 -11.15
N ILE A 43 16.81 -6.96 -12.01
CA ILE A 43 15.35 -7.01 -12.09
C ILE A 43 14.96 -8.07 -13.14
N ILE A 44 14.29 -9.12 -12.70
CA ILE A 44 13.75 -10.17 -13.56
C ILE A 44 12.25 -10.00 -13.69
N LEU A 45 11.75 -10.02 -14.92
CA LEU A 45 10.33 -9.94 -15.25
C LEU A 45 9.89 -11.23 -15.97
N HIS A 46 8.89 -11.92 -15.43
CA HIS A 46 8.29 -13.10 -16.06
C HIS A 46 7.30 -12.66 -17.14
N ASN A 47 7.85 -12.19 -18.26
CA ASN A 47 7.12 -11.44 -19.28
C ASN A 47 5.95 -12.18 -19.95
N LYS A 48 5.87 -13.52 -19.85
CA LYS A 48 4.70 -14.27 -20.35
C LYS A 48 3.48 -14.20 -19.43
N ASN A 49 3.64 -13.71 -18.19
CA ASN A 49 2.53 -13.46 -17.28
C ASN A 49 1.67 -12.28 -17.73
N PHE A 50 2.29 -11.25 -18.34
CA PHE A 50 1.62 -9.99 -18.63
C PHE A 50 0.74 -10.04 -19.88
N LYS A 51 -0.43 -9.43 -19.80
CA LYS A 51 -1.37 -9.26 -20.93
C LYS A 51 -1.38 -7.85 -21.50
N SER A 52 -0.76 -6.90 -20.80
CA SER A 52 -0.65 -5.49 -21.22
C SER A 52 0.70 -4.90 -20.82
N ASP A 53 1.12 -3.84 -21.51
CA ASP A 53 2.30 -3.07 -21.09
C ASP A 53 2.09 -2.44 -19.71
N SER A 54 0.86 -2.04 -19.32
CA SER A 54 0.56 -1.51 -17.98
C SER A 54 0.88 -2.51 -16.87
N GLU A 55 0.56 -3.80 -17.04
CA GLU A 55 0.89 -4.84 -16.06
C GLU A 55 2.41 -5.04 -15.93
N LEU A 56 3.12 -4.98 -17.06
CA LEU A 56 4.57 -5.07 -17.11
C LEU A 56 5.19 -3.87 -16.40
N VAL A 57 4.74 -2.64 -16.71
CA VAL A 57 5.25 -1.40 -16.11
C VAL A 57 5.01 -1.38 -14.61
N TYR A 58 3.80 -1.73 -14.15
CA TYR A 58 3.49 -1.84 -12.72
C TYR A 58 4.49 -2.76 -12.00
N THR A 59 4.76 -3.93 -12.59
CA THR A 59 5.69 -4.91 -12.00
C THR A 59 7.13 -4.42 -12.07
N ALA A 60 7.55 -3.78 -13.17
CA ALA A 60 8.89 -3.23 -13.30
C ALA A 60 9.16 -2.13 -12.27
N VAL A 61 8.20 -1.22 -12.06
CA VAL A 61 8.29 -0.16 -11.04
C VAL A 61 8.33 -0.77 -9.63
N HIS A 62 7.60 -1.85 -9.38
CA HIS A 62 7.64 -2.55 -8.09
C HIS A 62 9.04 -3.10 -7.79
N GLU A 63 9.62 -3.86 -8.73
CA GLU A 63 10.96 -4.41 -8.55
C GLU A 63 12.04 -3.31 -8.53
N TYR A 64 11.84 -2.22 -9.27
CA TYR A 64 12.73 -1.06 -9.23
C TYR A 64 12.68 -0.32 -7.89
N THR A 65 11.53 -0.33 -7.22
CA THR A 65 11.43 0.22 -5.86
C THR A 65 12.30 -0.57 -4.89
N HIS A 66 12.35 -1.91 -5.01
CA HIS A 66 13.29 -2.72 -4.20
C HIS A 66 14.75 -2.40 -4.52
N HIS A 67 15.05 -2.16 -5.79
CA HIS A 67 16.39 -1.72 -6.21
C HIS A 67 16.79 -0.40 -5.55
N LEU A 68 15.94 0.61 -5.61
CA LEU A 68 16.22 1.92 -5.03
C LEU A 68 16.31 1.89 -3.50
N VAL A 69 15.49 1.07 -2.83
CA VAL A 69 15.64 0.82 -1.39
C VAL A 69 16.99 0.17 -1.07
N THR A 70 17.43 -0.77 -1.92
CA THR A 70 18.75 -1.40 -1.77
C THR A 70 19.88 -0.39 -2.01
N GLU A 71 19.73 0.52 -2.97
CA GLU A 71 20.67 1.62 -3.21
C GLU A 71 20.80 2.53 -1.99
N ASP A 72 19.68 2.95 -1.39
CA ASP A 72 19.68 3.77 -0.17
C ASP A 72 20.38 3.05 0.99
N ASP A 73 20.09 1.75 1.18
CA ASP A 73 20.70 0.92 2.21
C ASP A 73 22.22 0.81 2.02
N VAL A 74 22.70 0.58 0.80
CA VAL A 74 24.13 0.50 0.47
C VAL A 74 24.80 1.87 0.69
N ALA A 75 24.14 2.96 0.32
CA ALA A 75 24.67 4.31 0.55
C ALA A 75 24.79 4.64 2.05
N LEU A 76 23.88 4.14 2.88
CA LEU A 76 23.84 4.41 4.31
C LEU A 76 24.74 3.50 5.14
N TYR A 77 24.78 2.19 4.82
CA TYR A 77 25.44 1.17 5.63
C TYR A 77 26.71 0.59 4.99
N GLY A 78 26.99 0.91 3.73
CA GLY A 78 28.15 0.45 2.97
C GLY A 78 27.87 -0.74 2.05
N PRO A 79 28.84 -1.09 1.19
CA PRO A 79 28.68 -2.07 0.11
C PRO A 79 28.50 -3.51 0.59
N ASP A 80 28.93 -3.83 1.81
CA ASP A 80 28.80 -5.17 2.40
C ASP A 80 27.45 -5.37 3.11
N TYR A 81 26.57 -4.35 3.11
CA TYR A 81 25.26 -4.45 3.73
C TYR A 81 24.33 -5.36 2.92
N VAL A 82 23.83 -6.40 3.59
CA VAL A 82 22.85 -7.32 3.00
C VAL A 82 21.45 -6.74 3.19
N SER A 83 20.95 -6.02 2.18
CA SER A 83 19.59 -5.47 2.22
C SER A 83 18.54 -6.57 2.27
N ASN A 84 17.55 -6.41 3.16
CA ASN A 84 16.35 -7.24 3.18
C ASN A 84 15.31 -6.71 2.18
N ALA A 85 15.68 -6.67 0.91
CA ALA A 85 14.87 -6.13 -0.20
C ALA A 85 13.59 -6.93 -0.52
N LYS A 86 13.11 -7.78 0.40
CA LYS A 86 11.84 -8.50 0.28
C LYS A 86 10.71 -7.86 1.08
N SER A 87 11.03 -6.96 2.01
CA SER A 87 10.02 -6.37 2.91
C SER A 87 9.34 -5.15 2.30
N HIS A 88 8.01 -5.17 2.25
CA HIS A 88 7.20 -4.02 1.83
C HIS A 88 6.82 -3.16 3.04
N THR A 89 7.78 -2.37 3.53
CA THR A 89 7.54 -1.40 4.61
C THR A 89 6.63 -0.26 4.17
N ALA A 90 6.17 0.58 5.10
CA ALA A 90 5.41 1.79 4.75
C ALA A 90 6.21 2.72 3.83
N ALA A 91 7.52 2.84 4.04
CA ALA A 91 8.41 3.64 3.20
C ALA A 91 8.54 3.06 1.78
N PHE A 92 8.62 1.74 1.64
CA PHE A 92 8.57 1.08 0.34
C PHE A 92 7.28 1.44 -0.40
N TRP A 93 6.13 1.32 0.25
CA TRP A 93 4.84 1.59 -0.40
C TRP A 93 4.68 3.05 -0.80
N ALA A 94 5.13 3.99 0.04
CA ALA A 94 5.14 5.40 -0.32
C ALA A 94 5.98 5.65 -1.58
N ARG A 95 7.23 5.17 -1.61
CA ARG A 95 8.11 5.31 -2.76
C ARG A 95 7.54 4.64 -4.02
N PHE A 96 6.99 3.44 -3.89
CA PHE A 96 6.37 2.73 -5.02
C PHE A 96 5.22 3.53 -5.62
N GLN A 97 4.34 4.11 -4.78
CA GLN A 97 3.21 4.91 -5.26
C GLN A 97 3.70 6.20 -5.94
N ASP A 98 4.71 6.88 -5.39
CA ASP A 98 5.29 8.08 -6.01
C ASP A 98 5.88 7.77 -7.38
N LEU A 99 6.65 6.69 -7.51
CA LEU A 99 7.24 6.25 -8.78
C LEU A 99 6.19 5.84 -9.80
N LEU A 100 5.15 5.13 -9.36
CA LEU A 100 4.05 4.73 -10.23
C LEU A 100 3.25 5.94 -10.70
N LYS A 101 3.09 6.95 -9.83
CA LYS A 101 2.45 8.21 -10.19
C LYS A 101 3.26 8.98 -11.23
N ILE A 102 4.57 9.07 -11.08
CA ILE A 102 5.46 9.66 -12.10
C ILE A 102 5.33 8.89 -13.41
N ALA A 103 5.34 7.55 -13.37
CA ALA A 103 5.14 6.72 -14.55
C ALA A 103 3.79 6.97 -15.23
N GLU A 104 2.73 7.20 -14.46
CA GLU A 104 1.40 7.57 -14.96
C GLU A 104 1.40 8.95 -15.63
N ASP A 105 1.97 9.96 -14.97
CA ASP A 105 2.02 11.33 -15.48
C ASP A 105 2.88 11.45 -16.75
N MET A 106 3.89 10.59 -16.90
CA MET A 106 4.70 10.45 -18.12
C MET A 106 4.02 9.59 -19.20
N GLY A 107 2.87 8.99 -18.92
CA GLY A 107 2.12 8.14 -19.84
C GLY A 107 2.68 6.73 -20.05
N PHE A 108 3.64 6.29 -19.22
CA PHE A 108 4.17 4.92 -19.26
C PHE A 108 3.21 3.93 -18.61
N TYR A 109 2.53 4.35 -17.55
CA TYR A 109 1.54 3.56 -16.85
C TYR A 109 0.15 4.15 -17.06
N LYS A 110 -0.86 3.29 -17.15
CA LYS A 110 -2.26 3.71 -17.06
C LYS A 110 -3.08 2.60 -16.42
N ILE A 111 -4.04 3.03 -15.62
CA ILE A 111 -5.14 2.20 -15.16
C ILE A 111 -6.44 2.76 -15.74
N ASP A 112 -7.11 1.95 -16.55
CA ASP A 112 -8.40 2.33 -17.13
C ASP A 112 -9.43 1.28 -16.75
N ILE A 113 -10.21 1.58 -15.71
CA ILE A 113 -11.30 0.70 -15.27
C ILE A 113 -12.56 0.86 -16.13
N SER A 114 -12.66 1.90 -16.97
CA SER A 114 -13.83 2.16 -17.80
C SER A 114 -14.05 1.10 -18.88
N VAL A 115 -12.98 0.35 -19.21
CA VAL A 115 -13.03 -0.81 -20.10
C VAL A 115 -13.95 -1.93 -19.59
N SER A 116 -14.29 -1.93 -18.30
CA SER A 116 -15.25 -2.85 -17.69
C SER A 116 -16.37 -2.07 -16.99
N PRO A 117 -17.53 -1.87 -17.65
CA PRO A 117 -18.69 -1.23 -17.03
C PRO A 117 -19.14 -1.92 -15.74
N GLU A 118 -19.04 -3.26 -15.68
CA GLU A 118 -19.34 -4.03 -14.47
C GLU A 118 -18.39 -3.66 -13.31
N LEU A 119 -17.09 -3.53 -13.58
CA LEU A 119 -16.13 -3.09 -12.56
C LEU A 119 -16.40 -1.65 -12.11
N VAL A 120 -16.81 -0.77 -13.01
CA VAL A 120 -17.17 0.62 -12.66
C VAL A 120 -18.39 0.65 -11.72
N GLU A 121 -19.45 -0.08 -12.04
CA GLU A 121 -20.65 -0.14 -11.19
C GLU A 121 -20.35 -0.81 -9.85
N LEU A 122 -19.57 -1.89 -9.84
CA LEU A 122 -19.11 -2.53 -8.60
C LEU A 122 -18.27 -1.57 -7.75
N THR A 123 -17.37 -0.79 -8.38
CA THR A 123 -16.54 0.19 -7.68
C THR A 123 -17.39 1.28 -7.04
N LYS A 124 -18.42 1.78 -7.74
CA LYS A 124 -19.38 2.74 -7.17
C LYS A 124 -20.07 2.15 -5.96
N LYS A 125 -20.62 0.94 -6.10
CA LYS A 125 -21.28 0.21 -5.00
C LYS A 125 -20.38 0.04 -3.78
N ILE A 126 -19.13 -0.43 -3.97
CA ILE A 126 -18.17 -0.60 -2.87
C ILE A 126 -17.91 0.75 -2.16
N LYS A 127 -17.74 1.84 -2.91
CA LYS A 127 -17.49 3.16 -2.33
C LYS A 127 -18.70 3.70 -1.55
N SER A 128 -19.88 3.68 -2.16
CA SER A 128 -21.08 4.33 -1.62
C SER A 128 -21.81 3.50 -0.56
N GLU A 129 -21.84 2.17 -0.69
CA GLU A 129 -22.61 1.28 0.19
C GLU A 129 -21.76 0.63 1.28
N TYR A 130 -20.45 0.51 1.08
CA TYR A 130 -19.57 -0.17 2.04
C TYR A 130 -18.52 0.76 2.65
N LEU A 131 -17.67 1.42 1.86
CA LEU A 131 -16.58 2.23 2.42
C LEU A 131 -17.10 3.42 3.22
N GLU A 132 -17.93 4.27 2.62
CA GLU A 132 -18.45 5.45 3.29
C GLU A 132 -19.37 5.11 4.48
N PRO A 133 -20.35 4.20 4.36
CA PRO A 133 -21.21 3.85 5.50
C PRO A 133 -20.44 3.19 6.63
N ASN A 134 -19.47 2.30 6.33
CA ASN A 134 -18.61 1.72 7.35
C ASN A 134 -17.77 2.80 8.06
N GLY A 135 -17.20 3.75 7.31
CA GLY A 135 -16.46 4.87 7.90
C GLY A 135 -17.31 5.70 8.87
N LYS A 136 -18.56 6.02 8.50
CA LYS A 136 -19.53 6.72 9.36
C LYS A 136 -19.85 5.92 10.63
N LEU A 137 -20.16 4.64 10.47
CA LEU A 137 -20.51 3.74 11.56
C LEU A 137 -19.36 3.59 12.56
N MET A 138 -18.14 3.40 12.07
CA MET A 138 -16.96 3.24 12.95
C MET A 138 -16.62 4.54 13.68
N ALA A 139 -16.79 5.71 13.05
CA ALA A 139 -16.61 6.99 13.74
C ALA A 139 -17.66 7.21 14.84
N GLU A 140 -18.91 6.85 14.59
CA GLU A 140 -19.97 6.88 15.60
C GLU A 140 -19.67 5.92 16.75
N PHE A 141 -19.26 4.70 16.42
CA PHE A 141 -18.88 3.72 17.42
C PHE A 141 -17.73 4.23 18.31
N GLY A 142 -16.72 4.87 17.71
CA GLY A 142 -15.67 5.57 18.44
C GLY A 142 -16.19 6.61 19.44
N ARG A 143 -17.13 7.46 19.02
CA ARG A 143 -17.77 8.46 19.91
C ARG A 143 -18.57 7.82 21.04
N LEU A 144 -19.28 6.73 20.76
CA LEU A 144 -20.02 5.98 21.78
C LEU A 144 -19.07 5.33 22.80
N LEU A 145 -17.92 4.82 22.37
CA LEU A 145 -16.91 4.27 23.28
C LEU A 145 -16.27 5.34 24.17
N ILE A 146 -16.10 6.56 23.68
CA ILE A 146 -15.66 7.71 24.49
C ILE A 146 -16.72 8.03 25.55
N LYS A 147 -17.99 8.14 25.15
CA LYS A 147 -19.11 8.37 26.09
C LYS A 147 -19.22 7.25 27.13
N ALA A 148 -19.07 5.99 26.72
CA ALA A 148 -19.09 4.85 27.63
C ALA A 148 -17.94 4.91 28.65
N HIS A 149 -16.77 5.41 28.25
CA HIS A 149 -15.65 5.62 29.16
C HIS A 149 -16.01 6.63 30.26
N THR A 150 -16.55 7.79 29.89
CA THR A 150 -17.01 8.81 30.85
C THR A 150 -18.06 8.25 31.81
N LEU A 151 -19.04 7.50 31.30
CA LEU A 151 -20.07 6.89 32.16
C LEU A 151 -19.50 5.82 33.11
N CYS A 152 -18.46 5.09 32.69
CA CYS A 152 -17.78 4.16 33.58
C CYS A 152 -17.05 4.90 34.71
N GLU A 153 -16.37 6.00 34.40
CA GLU A 153 -15.69 6.86 35.39
C GLU A 153 -16.68 7.44 36.41
N GLU A 154 -17.83 7.95 35.95
CA GLU A 154 -18.88 8.51 36.82
C GLU A 154 -19.53 7.47 37.74
N ALA A 155 -19.56 6.21 37.32
CA ALA A 155 -20.18 5.11 38.05
C ALA A 155 -19.19 4.27 38.89
N ASP A 156 -17.92 4.67 38.98
CA ASP A 156 -16.83 3.90 39.62
C ASP A 156 -16.69 2.47 39.04
N ILE A 157 -16.90 2.33 37.73
CA ILE A 157 -16.76 1.07 36.98
C ILE A 157 -15.43 1.09 36.24
N ARG A 158 -14.65 0.01 36.35
CA ARG A 158 -13.43 -0.16 35.58
C ARG A 158 -13.73 -0.31 34.09
N TYR A 159 -13.31 0.65 33.27
CA TYR A 159 -13.58 0.66 31.84
C TYR A 159 -12.98 -0.54 31.09
N GLU A 160 -11.82 -1.05 31.51
CA GLU A 160 -11.26 -2.25 30.86
C GLU A 160 -12.15 -3.49 31.05
N ASP A 161 -12.80 -3.65 32.21
CA ASP A 161 -13.74 -4.76 32.42
C ASP A 161 -14.97 -4.60 31.53
N TYR A 162 -15.47 -3.37 31.35
CA TYR A 162 -16.55 -3.09 30.41
C TYR A 162 -16.15 -3.45 28.97
N VAL A 163 -14.97 -3.03 28.52
CA VAL A 163 -14.47 -3.34 27.17
C VAL A 163 -14.24 -4.84 26.98
N ASP A 164 -13.53 -5.49 27.89
CA ASP A 164 -13.07 -6.86 27.70
C ASP A 164 -14.19 -7.88 27.95
N ARG A 165 -15.09 -7.62 28.92
CA ARG A 165 -16.06 -8.61 29.40
C ARG A 165 -17.49 -8.35 28.96
N ILE A 166 -17.87 -7.10 28.74
CA ILE A 166 -19.24 -6.74 28.31
C ILE A 166 -19.28 -6.54 26.81
N LEU A 167 -18.38 -5.72 26.26
CA LEU A 167 -18.29 -5.50 24.81
C LEU A 167 -17.50 -6.58 24.07
N CYS A 168 -16.66 -7.33 24.78
CA CYS A 168 -15.81 -8.38 24.22
C CYS A 168 -14.92 -7.88 23.07
N LEU A 169 -14.36 -6.68 23.21
CA LEU A 169 -13.53 -6.06 22.17
C LEU A 169 -12.04 -6.09 22.51
N PRO A 170 -11.16 -6.32 21.51
CA PRO A 170 -9.73 -6.12 21.72
C PRO A 170 -9.43 -4.64 22.04
N ARG A 171 -8.66 -4.40 23.10
CA ARG A 171 -8.31 -3.04 23.54
C ARG A 171 -7.63 -2.19 22.45
N ASN A 172 -6.81 -2.81 21.60
CA ASN A 172 -6.19 -2.12 20.46
C ASN A 172 -7.25 -1.60 19.47
N SER A 173 -8.29 -2.40 19.18
CA SER A 173 -9.41 -1.98 18.33
C SER A 173 -10.19 -0.83 18.95
N VAL A 174 -10.44 -0.87 20.26
CA VAL A 174 -11.12 0.23 20.98
C VAL A 174 -10.31 1.51 20.92
N ARG A 175 -8.98 1.44 21.08
CA ARG A 175 -8.10 2.61 20.95
C ARG A 175 -8.21 3.23 19.57
N ASP A 176 -8.16 2.42 18.51
CA ASP A 176 -8.23 2.89 17.13
C ASP A 176 -9.61 3.48 16.80
N LEU A 177 -10.69 2.84 17.27
CA LEU A 177 -12.06 3.36 17.13
C LEU A 177 -12.22 4.72 17.83
N LYS A 178 -11.76 4.85 19.07
CA LYS A 178 -11.84 6.11 19.83
C LYS A 178 -11.09 7.22 19.09
N ARG A 179 -9.89 6.94 18.56
CA ARG A 179 -9.09 7.90 17.77
C ARG A 179 -9.83 8.39 16.53
N VAL A 180 -10.43 7.48 15.77
CA VAL A 180 -11.26 7.84 14.61
C VAL A 180 -12.51 8.63 15.05
N GLY A 181 -13.07 8.34 16.21
CA GLY A 181 -14.21 9.06 16.77
C GLY A 181 -13.92 10.49 17.23
N THR A 182 -12.66 10.83 17.55
CA THR A 182 -12.26 12.18 18.00
C THR A 182 -11.92 13.14 16.87
N VAL A 183 -11.47 12.64 15.72
CA VAL A 183 -11.01 13.48 14.60
C VAL A 183 -12.09 13.55 13.52
N GLN A 184 -12.29 14.74 12.95
CA GLN A 184 -13.17 14.90 11.79
C GLN A 184 -12.46 14.42 10.52
N VAL A 185 -12.58 13.12 10.24
CA VAL A 185 -12.06 12.50 9.01
C VAL A 185 -13.20 12.27 8.03
N ASN A 186 -12.96 12.50 6.74
CA ASN A 186 -13.93 12.18 5.69
C ASN A 186 -14.21 10.66 5.67
N PRO A 187 -15.43 10.19 6.00
CA PRO A 187 -15.72 8.76 6.07
C PRO A 187 -15.66 8.05 4.71
N ALA A 188 -15.70 8.78 3.59
CA ALA A 188 -15.65 8.21 2.24
C ALA A 188 -14.34 7.46 1.95
N ILE A 189 -13.28 7.69 2.73
CA ILE A 189 -12.02 6.95 2.59
C ILE A 189 -12.07 5.57 3.28
N GLY A 190 -13.11 5.29 4.07
CA GLY A 190 -13.28 4.04 4.82
C GLY A 190 -12.44 3.95 6.10
N PHE A 191 -12.88 3.11 7.05
CA PHE A 191 -12.32 3.04 8.41
C PHE A 191 -10.80 2.77 8.47
N GLU A 192 -10.27 1.87 7.63
CA GLU A 192 -8.84 1.55 7.64
C GLU A 192 -7.97 2.77 7.31
N ASN A 193 -8.36 3.55 6.29
CA ASN A 193 -7.67 4.79 5.96
C ASN A 193 -7.91 5.88 7.00
N MET A 194 -9.09 5.92 7.63
CA MET A 194 -9.37 6.84 8.73
C MET A 194 -8.43 6.62 9.92
N LYS A 195 -8.07 5.37 10.25
CA LYS A 195 -7.09 5.08 11.30
C LYS A 195 -5.71 5.66 10.99
N LEU A 196 -5.29 5.57 9.72
CA LEU A 196 -3.99 6.09 9.28
C LEU A 196 -3.91 7.61 9.40
N VAL A 197 -4.93 8.34 8.94
CA VAL A 197 -4.92 9.82 8.94
C VAL A 197 -5.33 10.45 10.27
N SER A 198 -5.86 9.66 11.21
CA SER A 198 -6.16 10.10 12.57
C SER A 198 -5.02 9.85 13.55
N SER A 199 -3.89 9.29 13.09
CA SER A 199 -2.71 8.96 13.90
C SER A 199 -1.90 10.16 14.33
#